data_AF-N6VQR4-F1
#
_entry.id   AF-N6VQR4-F1
#
_cell.length_a   1.000
_cell.length_b   1.000
_cell.length_c   1.000
_cell.angle_alpha   90.00
_cell.angle_beta   90.00
_cell.angle_gamma   90.00
#
_symmetry.space_group_name_H-M   'P 1'
#
loop_
_entity.id
_entity.type
_entity.pdbx_description
1 polymer ?
#
loop_
_entity_poly.entity_id
_entity_poly.type
_entity_poly.pdbx_seq_one_letter_code
_entity_poly.pdbx_strand_id
1 'polypeptide(L)'
;MQIYFWSKSATKPQNKMEDKLYFNEVTTDEGGGILDLIQALEKKIGNWRDFNNDVDPENASVKKWIKKILESYPDRSDDEVEYLIDTFRAALNTKSKEADKFLIGVLQMENILVIVHCRKDPSLAEIKDKLYAVRVLLHPKNIIRADIIKKDGENIILGAFEYSRRMSKGHAKFWGIEPEDVGWESIGTIRLNVELEEFDFPIQIPIEQDDLKNLIDKGIISPTGRIKIGRSEGKVTKVFVHNKAYEYKMFYDMFVALTERLTEYRRRFEKLIPTQQKISMYFSNDRKYQYMEDEKAVYSFTQDREELKFKKEHPKYIVCFFTKSTPGIEPKHSFLLKLYQSIFEDTRELEIFHAGEEISLEPFKIGGLKIYNQVDISEDVVKFSENLMKQIKDTQSRKGKVLLEYLFCKVYSENIRNPHLKSLFEFIIENIIKAEIEYEFRNSGILQAENILEFKSADDVLGNPSKFVKKKLVPTIKKYLDGEVQRHCIIYGIEDNFDIKPIYHLKNDQITWMEKKANEELNEENVKIHILPIPYNNGLILAVYMIPIYG
;
A
#
# COMPACT_ATOMS: atom_id res chain seq x y z
N MET A 1 42.14 0.28 -5.84
CA MET A 1 41.32 -0.43 -4.84
C MET A 1 41.41 -1.92 -5.13
N GLN A 2 41.61 -2.75 -4.10
CA GLN A 2 41.63 -4.21 -4.27
C GLN A 2 40.20 -4.75 -4.31
N ILE A 3 39.93 -5.65 -5.24
CA ILE A 3 38.66 -6.35 -5.36
C ILE A 3 38.95 -7.83 -5.23
N TYR A 4 38.24 -8.49 -4.32
CA TYR A 4 38.35 -9.92 -4.12
C TYR A 4 37.10 -10.62 -4.64
N PHE A 5 37.29 -11.69 -5.41
CA PHE A 5 36.20 -12.48 -5.95
C PHE A 5 36.42 -13.97 -5.69
N TRP A 6 35.45 -14.58 -5.01
CA TRP A 6 35.41 -16.02 -4.78
C TRP A 6 34.28 -16.66 -5.57
N SER A 7 34.42 -17.92 -5.97
CA SER A 7 33.32 -18.66 -6.59
C SER A 7 33.38 -20.18 -6.39
N LYS A 8 32.22 -20.82 -6.44
CA LYS A 8 32.04 -22.28 -6.48
C LYS A 8 30.92 -22.67 -7.45
N SER A 9 30.89 -23.94 -7.85
CA SER A 9 29.74 -24.51 -8.57
C SER A 9 28.46 -24.43 -7.73
N ALA A 10 27.35 -24.02 -8.36
CA ALA A 10 26.04 -23.98 -7.70
C ALA A 10 25.51 -25.39 -7.37
N THR A 11 25.98 -26.41 -8.08
CA THR A 11 25.71 -27.81 -7.76
C THR A 11 26.92 -28.40 -7.06
N LYS A 12 26.70 -29.02 -5.91
CA LYS A 12 27.76 -29.74 -5.20
C LYS A 12 28.24 -30.92 -6.05
N PRO A 13 29.53 -31.00 -6.42
CA PRO A 13 30.06 -32.12 -7.19
C PRO A 13 29.94 -33.44 -6.40
N GLN A 14 29.81 -34.56 -7.12
CA GLN A 14 29.80 -35.89 -6.49
C GLN A 14 31.17 -36.23 -5.89
N ASN A 15 32.25 -35.79 -6.55
CA ASN A 15 33.61 -35.92 -6.07
C ASN A 15 33.97 -34.75 -5.15
N LYS A 16 34.22 -35.02 -3.86
CA LYS A 16 34.60 -33.98 -2.88
C LYS A 16 35.86 -33.21 -3.27
N MET A 17 36.78 -33.81 -4.04
CA MET A 17 37.99 -33.12 -4.49
C MET A 17 37.71 -32.03 -5.53
N GLU A 18 36.53 -32.02 -6.15
CA GLU A 18 36.11 -31.03 -7.15
C GLU A 18 35.33 -29.85 -6.53
N ASP A 19 34.92 -29.95 -5.25
CA ASP A 19 34.18 -28.89 -4.54
C ASP A 19 35.14 -27.79 -4.00
N LYS A 20 35.92 -27.18 -4.90
CA LYS A 20 36.95 -26.18 -4.55
C LYS A 20 36.41 -24.74 -4.59
N LEU A 21 36.86 -23.92 -3.65
CA LEU A 21 36.70 -22.47 -3.68
C LEU A 21 37.74 -21.86 -4.61
N TYR A 22 37.30 -21.19 -5.67
CA TYR A 22 38.18 -20.45 -6.57
C TYR A 22 38.28 -19.00 -6.10
N PHE A 23 39.49 -18.45 -6.12
CA PHE A 23 39.77 -17.07 -5.69
C PHE A 23 40.49 -16.28 -6.77
N ASN A 24 40.04 -15.04 -6.99
CA ASN A 24 40.66 -14.06 -7.86
C ASN A 24 40.80 -12.73 -7.13
N GLU A 25 42.04 -12.24 -7.03
CA GLU A 25 42.32 -10.85 -6.69
C GLU A 25 42.39 -10.03 -7.99
N VAL A 26 41.66 -8.93 -8.02
CA VAL A 26 41.53 -8.05 -9.18
C VAL A 26 41.80 -6.61 -8.73
N THR A 27 42.69 -5.91 -9.43
CA THR A 27 42.90 -4.48 -9.24
C THR A 27 41.97 -3.70 -10.15
N THR A 28 41.35 -2.65 -9.61
CA THR A 28 40.54 -1.71 -10.40
C THR A 28 41.37 -1.15 -11.56
N ASP A 29 40.92 -1.36 -12.79
CA ASP A 29 41.47 -0.70 -13.96
C ASP A 29 40.99 0.76 -14.05
N GLU A 30 41.77 1.62 -14.69
CA GLU A 30 41.60 3.09 -14.82
C GLU A 30 40.31 3.51 -15.58
N GLY A 31 39.27 2.67 -15.65
CA GLY A 31 38.07 2.89 -16.44
C GLY A 31 36.75 2.39 -15.83
N GLY A 32 36.65 2.20 -14.51
CA GLY A 32 35.35 2.09 -13.81
C GLY A 32 34.53 0.80 -14.00
N GLY A 33 34.94 -0.14 -14.85
CA GLY A 33 34.03 -1.18 -15.37
C GLY A 33 33.37 -2.13 -14.35
N ILE A 34 34.00 -2.51 -13.23
CA ILE A 34 33.31 -3.33 -12.20
C ILE A 34 32.31 -2.48 -11.39
N LEU A 35 32.68 -1.25 -11.05
CA LEU A 35 31.79 -0.31 -10.35
C LEU A 35 30.57 0.02 -11.22
N ASP A 36 30.76 0.22 -12.53
CA ASP A 36 29.68 0.47 -13.48
C ASP A 36 28.71 -0.73 -13.57
N LEU A 37 29.23 -1.96 -13.50
CA LEU A 37 28.40 -3.18 -13.46
C LEU A 37 27.59 -3.26 -12.17
N ILE A 38 28.20 -2.94 -11.02
CA ILE A 38 27.51 -2.89 -9.73
C ILE A 38 26.41 -1.81 -9.76
N GLN A 39 26.73 -0.60 -10.22
CA GLN A 39 25.73 0.48 -10.38
C GLN A 39 24.59 0.09 -11.33
N ALA A 40 24.89 -0.65 -12.41
CA ALA A 40 23.86 -1.16 -13.31
C ALA A 40 22.95 -2.20 -12.65
N LEU A 41 23.47 -2.99 -11.69
CA LEU A 41 22.68 -3.91 -10.88
C LEU A 41 21.85 -3.16 -9.83
N GLU A 42 22.41 -2.14 -9.19
CA GLU A 42 21.71 -1.29 -8.22
C GLU A 42 20.47 -0.64 -8.82
N LYS A 43 20.56 -0.16 -10.06
CA LYS A 43 19.41 0.39 -10.79
C LYS A 43 18.27 -0.62 -11.01
N LYS A 44 18.52 -1.92 -10.83
CA LYS A 44 17.51 -2.99 -10.93
C LYS A 44 16.94 -3.41 -9.57
N ILE A 45 17.51 -2.92 -8.46
CA ILE A 45 17.03 -3.21 -7.11
C ILE A 45 15.87 -2.27 -6.81
N GLY A 46 14.67 -2.84 -6.69
CA GLY A 46 13.45 -2.07 -6.42
C GLY A 46 13.25 -1.73 -4.94
N ASN A 47 13.82 -2.52 -4.02
CA ASN A 47 13.69 -2.31 -2.58
C ASN A 47 15.03 -2.53 -1.87
N TRP A 48 15.40 -1.57 -1.01
CA TRP A 48 16.57 -1.62 -0.14
C TRP A 48 16.12 -1.76 1.30
N ARG A 49 16.81 -2.62 2.04
CA ARG A 49 16.42 -3.04 3.39
C ARG A 49 17.50 -2.74 4.40
N ASP A 50 17.11 -2.45 5.62
CA ASP A 50 18.04 -2.45 6.76
C ASP A 50 18.50 -3.89 7.02
N PHE A 51 19.78 -4.16 6.82
CA PHE A 51 20.33 -5.51 6.97
C PHE A 51 20.25 -6.03 8.42
N ASN A 52 20.30 -5.14 9.40
CA ASN A 52 20.25 -5.53 10.81
C ASN A 52 18.83 -5.80 11.26
N ASN A 53 17.87 -5.00 10.80
CA ASN A 53 16.50 -4.98 11.33
C ASN A 53 15.47 -5.72 10.44
N ASP A 54 15.63 -5.68 9.11
CA ASP A 54 14.60 -6.15 8.16
C ASP A 54 14.91 -7.50 7.50
N VAL A 55 16.04 -8.12 7.87
CA VAL A 55 16.54 -9.36 7.28
C VAL A 55 16.67 -10.39 8.40
N ASP A 56 16.09 -11.59 8.32
CA ASP A 56 16.20 -12.60 9.40
C ASP A 56 16.55 -14.00 8.88
N PRO A 57 17.78 -14.22 8.37
CA PRO A 57 18.17 -15.47 7.72
C PRO A 57 17.93 -16.69 8.61
N GLU A 58 17.32 -17.75 8.04
CA GLU A 58 17.08 -19.02 8.76
C GLU A 58 18.36 -19.57 9.42
N ASN A 59 19.52 -19.34 8.78
CA ASN A 59 20.82 -19.51 9.40
C ASN A 59 21.35 -18.17 9.92
N ALA A 60 21.20 -17.94 11.22
CA ALA A 60 21.68 -16.73 11.90
C ALA A 60 23.19 -16.46 11.75
N SER A 61 24.01 -17.46 11.37
CA SER A 61 25.43 -17.27 11.08
C SER A 61 25.68 -16.44 9.81
N VAL A 62 24.72 -16.35 8.88
CA VAL A 62 24.83 -15.56 7.65
C VAL A 62 25.14 -14.10 7.95
N LYS A 63 24.41 -13.48 8.90
CA LYS A 63 24.70 -12.10 9.31
C LYS A 63 26.10 -11.93 9.90
N LYS A 64 26.55 -12.91 10.70
CA LYS A 64 27.88 -12.89 11.33
C LYS A 64 28.99 -12.97 10.29
N TRP A 65 28.85 -13.87 9.31
CA TRP A 65 29.83 -14.00 8.23
C TRP A 65 29.90 -12.75 7.36
N ILE A 66 28.76 -12.19 6.95
CA ILE A 66 28.72 -10.95 6.14
C ILE A 66 29.40 -9.79 6.88
N LYS A 67 29.10 -9.58 8.17
CA LYS A 67 29.76 -8.55 8.98
C LYS A 67 31.27 -8.78 9.07
N LYS A 68 31.70 -10.00 9.36
CA LYS A 68 33.13 -10.35 9.45
C LYS A 68 33.85 -10.16 8.11
N ILE A 69 33.22 -10.49 6.99
CA ILE A 69 33.76 -10.26 5.64
C ILE A 69 33.90 -8.75 5.37
N LEU A 70 32.89 -7.94 5.72
CA LEU A 70 32.97 -6.48 5.52
C LEU A 70 34.01 -5.83 6.44
N GLU A 71 34.13 -6.30 7.68
CA GLU A 71 35.07 -5.77 8.69
C GLU A 71 36.53 -6.19 8.46
N SER A 72 36.75 -7.33 7.82
CA SER A 72 38.10 -7.83 7.57
C SER A 72 38.81 -7.12 6.42
N TYR A 73 38.09 -6.40 5.55
CA TYR A 73 38.73 -5.69 4.45
C TYR A 73 39.81 -4.70 4.97
N PRO A 74 41.03 -4.68 4.40
CA PRO A 74 41.46 -5.30 3.14
C PRO A 74 41.99 -6.74 3.24
N ASP A 75 41.90 -7.39 4.40
CA ASP A 75 42.28 -8.80 4.56
C ASP A 75 41.19 -9.75 4.01
N ARG A 76 41.62 -10.97 3.66
CA ARG A 76 40.74 -12.02 3.14
C ARG A 76 40.03 -12.77 4.27
N SER A 77 38.80 -13.20 4.00
CA SER A 77 38.02 -14.08 4.90
C SER A 77 37.51 -15.31 4.15
N ASP A 78 38.44 -16.12 3.65
CA ASP A 78 38.15 -17.26 2.77
C ASP A 78 37.15 -18.24 3.41
N ASP A 79 37.33 -18.57 4.69
CA ASP A 79 36.47 -19.51 5.43
C ASP A 79 35.02 -18.98 5.52
N GLU A 80 34.83 -17.73 5.95
CA GLU A 80 33.51 -17.10 6.03
C GLU A 80 32.83 -17.00 4.66
N VAL A 81 33.60 -16.69 3.61
CA VAL A 81 33.08 -16.64 2.24
C VAL A 81 32.65 -18.04 1.77
N GLU A 82 33.44 -19.08 2.07
CA GLU A 82 33.08 -20.45 1.72
C GLU A 82 31.79 -20.90 2.43
N TYR A 83 31.66 -20.63 3.74
CA TYR A 83 30.44 -20.94 4.49
C TYR A 83 29.22 -20.19 3.96
N LEU A 84 29.39 -18.93 3.56
CA LEU A 84 28.34 -18.13 2.96
C LEU A 84 27.90 -18.70 1.61
N ILE A 85 28.85 -19.03 0.73
CA ILE A 85 28.58 -19.64 -0.58
C ILE A 85 27.87 -20.98 -0.40
N ASP A 86 28.33 -21.84 0.51
CA ASP A 86 27.74 -23.16 0.72
C ASP A 86 26.31 -23.07 1.28
N THR A 87 26.05 -22.07 2.14
CA THR A 87 24.70 -21.81 2.68
C THR A 87 23.78 -21.26 1.59
N PHE A 88 24.24 -20.29 0.80
CA PHE A 88 23.49 -19.75 -0.34
C PHE A 88 23.17 -20.86 -1.36
N ARG A 89 24.17 -21.70 -1.65
CA ARG A 89 24.06 -22.89 -2.50
C ARG A 89 22.99 -23.83 -1.99
N ALA A 90 22.97 -24.12 -0.69
CA ALA A 90 21.97 -25.01 -0.10
C ALA A 90 20.54 -24.48 -0.32
N ALA A 91 20.35 -23.16 -0.24
CA ALA A 91 19.06 -22.51 -0.41
C ALA A 91 18.51 -22.52 -1.86
N LEU A 92 19.35 -22.76 -2.88
CA LEU A 92 18.90 -22.80 -4.28
C LEU A 92 18.01 -24.01 -4.61
N ASN A 93 17.00 -23.81 -5.46
CA ASN A 93 16.12 -24.89 -5.96
C ASN A 93 16.83 -25.79 -6.97
N THR A 94 16.30 -27.01 -7.21
CA THR A 94 16.91 -28.04 -8.09
C THR A 94 17.21 -27.54 -9.52
N LYS A 95 16.32 -26.73 -10.13
CA LYS A 95 16.56 -26.13 -11.47
C LYS A 95 17.70 -25.10 -11.48
N SER A 96 17.98 -24.47 -10.34
CA SER A 96 19.14 -23.58 -10.17
C SER A 96 20.41 -24.33 -9.77
N LYS A 97 20.34 -25.66 -9.70
CA LYS A 97 21.45 -26.59 -9.40
C LYS A 97 21.65 -27.60 -10.54
N GLU A 98 21.37 -27.21 -11.78
CA GLU A 98 21.72 -28.07 -12.91
C GLU A 98 23.24 -28.17 -13.01
N ALA A 99 23.75 -29.41 -13.00
CA ALA A 99 25.17 -29.70 -13.01
C ALA A 99 25.88 -28.96 -14.16
N ASP A 100 27.01 -28.35 -13.86
CA ASP A 100 27.87 -27.62 -14.79
C ASP A 100 27.25 -26.41 -15.50
N LYS A 101 26.05 -25.95 -15.11
CA LYS A 101 25.40 -24.79 -15.74
C LYS A 101 25.53 -23.50 -14.96
N PHE A 102 25.74 -23.55 -13.65
CA PHE A 102 25.66 -22.37 -12.80
C PHE A 102 26.77 -22.32 -11.76
N LEU A 103 27.15 -21.10 -11.36
CA LEU A 103 28.07 -20.84 -10.27
C LEU A 103 27.51 -19.79 -9.32
N ILE A 104 28.04 -19.80 -8.11
CA ILE A 104 27.80 -18.79 -7.08
C ILE A 104 29.12 -18.08 -6.84
N GLY A 105 29.08 -16.75 -6.82
CA GLY A 105 30.23 -15.91 -6.57
C GLY A 105 29.98 -14.91 -5.45
N VAL A 106 31.04 -14.51 -4.76
CA VAL A 106 31.04 -13.43 -3.78
C VAL A 106 32.14 -12.45 -4.17
N LEU A 107 31.77 -11.19 -4.37
CA LEU A 107 32.68 -10.08 -4.64
C LEU A 107 32.76 -9.17 -3.41
N GLN A 108 33.96 -8.87 -2.93
CA GLN A 108 34.20 -7.96 -1.81
C GLN A 108 35.03 -6.76 -2.28
N MET A 109 34.59 -5.59 -1.83
CA MET A 109 35.24 -4.28 -1.92
C MET A 109 35.17 -3.61 -0.54
N GLU A 110 35.84 -2.48 -0.36
CA GLU A 110 35.95 -1.78 0.93
C GLU A 110 34.62 -1.62 1.69
N ASN A 111 33.56 -1.19 1.00
CA ASN A 111 32.25 -0.97 1.62
C ASN A 111 31.10 -1.73 0.92
N ILE A 112 31.43 -2.66 0.02
CA ILE A 112 30.43 -3.36 -0.81
C ILE A 112 30.75 -4.85 -0.84
N LEU A 113 29.73 -5.67 -0.58
CA LEU A 113 29.75 -7.11 -0.80
C LEU A 113 28.64 -7.46 -1.80
N VAL A 114 28.97 -8.23 -2.84
CA VAL A 114 27.99 -8.71 -3.83
C VAL A 114 27.98 -10.22 -3.86
N ILE A 115 26.83 -10.83 -3.63
CA ILE A 115 26.60 -12.27 -3.81
C ILE A 115 25.89 -12.47 -5.14
N VAL A 116 26.43 -13.30 -6.03
CA VAL A 116 25.84 -13.54 -7.36
C VAL A 116 25.61 -15.02 -7.61
N HIS A 117 24.50 -15.33 -8.27
CA HIS A 117 24.26 -16.63 -8.89
C HIS A 117 24.10 -16.41 -10.39
N CYS A 118 24.96 -17.04 -11.19
CA CYS A 118 25.07 -16.75 -12.61
C CYS A 118 25.34 -18.02 -13.43
N ARG A 119 25.12 -17.91 -14.74
CA ARG A 119 25.45 -18.97 -15.70
C ARG A 119 26.95 -19.18 -15.75
N LYS A 120 27.37 -20.44 -15.65
CA LYS A 120 28.72 -20.89 -15.97
C LYS A 120 28.86 -20.79 -17.48
N ASP A 121 29.48 -19.73 -17.97
CA ASP A 121 29.93 -19.69 -19.35
C ASP A 121 31.04 -20.74 -19.51
N PRO A 122 30.92 -21.70 -20.44
CA PRO A 122 31.95 -22.71 -20.69
C PRO A 122 33.34 -22.09 -20.95
N SER A 123 33.40 -20.88 -21.48
CA SER A 123 34.65 -20.15 -21.76
C SER A 123 35.39 -19.68 -20.50
N LEU A 124 34.74 -19.59 -19.34
CA LEU A 124 35.37 -19.14 -18.09
C LEU A 124 36.43 -20.10 -17.54
N ALA A 125 36.38 -21.37 -17.92
CA ALA A 125 37.40 -22.35 -17.53
C ALA A 125 38.75 -22.14 -18.27
N GLU A 126 38.77 -21.36 -19.35
CA GLU A 126 39.95 -21.16 -20.22
C GLU A 126 40.50 -19.72 -20.22
N ILE A 127 39.79 -18.77 -19.60
CA ILE A 127 40.18 -17.36 -19.57
C ILE A 127 41.28 -17.13 -18.50
N LYS A 128 42.51 -16.81 -18.94
CA LYS A 128 43.64 -16.46 -18.06
C LYS A 128 43.51 -15.05 -17.43
N ASP A 129 42.71 -14.17 -18.04
CA ASP A 129 42.50 -12.81 -17.55
C ASP A 129 41.43 -12.80 -16.44
N LYS A 130 41.90 -12.65 -15.19
CA LYS A 130 41.05 -12.65 -13.99
C LYS A 130 40.03 -11.50 -13.96
N LEU A 131 40.39 -10.34 -14.50
CA LEU A 131 39.49 -9.17 -14.56
C LEU A 131 38.39 -9.42 -15.60
N TYR A 132 38.75 -9.92 -16.77
CA TYR A 132 37.78 -10.27 -17.80
C TYR A 132 36.81 -11.37 -17.32
N ALA A 133 37.32 -12.39 -16.61
CA ALA A 133 36.49 -13.44 -16.03
C ALA A 133 35.44 -12.88 -15.04
N VAL A 134 35.83 -12.00 -14.13
CA VAL A 134 34.89 -11.36 -13.18
C VAL A 134 33.87 -10.48 -13.91
N ARG A 135 34.27 -9.72 -14.93
CA ARG A 135 33.37 -8.90 -15.75
C ARG A 135 32.33 -9.72 -16.49
N VAL A 136 32.72 -10.85 -17.08
CA VAL A 136 31.79 -11.76 -17.78
C VAL A 136 30.78 -12.35 -16.80
N LEU A 137 31.22 -12.74 -15.60
CA LEU A 137 30.35 -13.28 -14.56
C LEU A 137 29.33 -12.27 -14.05
N LEU A 138 29.77 -11.03 -13.82
CA LEU A 138 28.93 -9.94 -13.35
C LEU A 138 28.14 -9.24 -14.47
N HIS A 139 28.33 -9.66 -15.71
CA HIS A 139 27.59 -9.09 -16.84
C HIS A 139 26.09 -9.36 -16.65
N PRO A 140 25.20 -8.36 -16.81
CA PRO A 140 23.79 -8.52 -16.52
C PRO A 140 23.15 -9.72 -17.22
N LYS A 141 23.54 -10.07 -18.45
CA LYS A 141 22.97 -11.23 -19.19
C LYS A 141 23.26 -12.60 -18.54
N ASN A 142 24.30 -12.69 -17.70
CA ASN A 142 24.74 -13.95 -17.11
C ASN A 142 24.25 -14.13 -15.68
N ILE A 143 23.99 -13.01 -14.99
CA ILE A 143 23.40 -12.99 -13.66
C ILE A 143 21.98 -13.55 -13.71
N ILE A 144 21.65 -14.39 -12.74
CA ILE A 144 20.30 -14.88 -12.48
C ILE A 144 19.78 -14.21 -11.21
N ARG A 145 20.62 -14.15 -10.17
CA ARG A 145 20.38 -13.45 -8.90
C ARG A 145 21.61 -12.66 -8.52
N ALA A 146 21.42 -11.48 -7.93
CA ALA A 146 22.49 -10.70 -7.33
C ALA A 146 21.97 -10.02 -6.06
N ASP A 147 22.75 -10.09 -5.00
CA ASP A 147 22.49 -9.41 -3.74
C ASP A 147 23.62 -8.45 -3.47
N ILE A 148 23.30 -7.18 -3.20
CA ILE A 148 24.26 -6.13 -2.93
C ILE A 148 24.09 -5.70 -1.48
N ILE A 149 25.15 -5.85 -0.70
CA ILE A 149 25.24 -5.40 0.68
C ILE A 149 26.20 -4.22 0.71
N LYS A 150 25.74 -3.07 1.21
CA LYS A 150 26.57 -1.87 1.35
C LYS A 150 26.70 -1.48 2.81
N LYS A 151 27.90 -1.04 3.19
CA LYS A 151 28.17 -0.40 4.47
C LYS A 151 28.22 1.12 4.26
N ASP A 152 27.37 1.84 4.98
CA ASP A 152 27.35 3.30 5.04
C ASP A 152 27.49 3.75 6.50
N GLY A 153 28.72 4.03 6.92
CA GLY A 153 29.05 4.25 8.34
C GLY A 153 28.78 3.00 9.20
N GLU A 154 27.89 3.13 10.18
CA GLU A 154 27.43 2.03 11.04
C GLU A 154 26.25 1.25 10.44
N ASN A 155 25.60 1.81 9.41
CA ASN A 155 24.45 1.19 8.77
C ASN A 155 24.90 0.19 7.71
N ILE A 156 24.18 -0.93 7.62
CA ILE A 156 24.37 -1.92 6.56
C ILE A 156 23.02 -2.07 5.86
N ILE A 157 23.00 -1.89 4.55
CA ILE A 157 21.80 -2.05 3.73
C ILE A 157 21.96 -3.22 2.76
N LEU A 158 20.85 -3.91 2.51
CA LEU A 158 20.77 -5.02 1.56
C LEU A 158 19.80 -4.68 0.44
N GLY A 159 20.24 -4.89 -0.80
CA GLY A 159 19.40 -4.87 -1.98
C GLY A 159 19.50 -6.21 -2.72
N ALA A 160 18.38 -6.90 -2.87
CA ALA A 160 18.33 -8.23 -3.48
C ALA A 160 17.61 -8.19 -4.84
N PHE A 161 18.21 -8.80 -5.85
CA PHE A 161 17.74 -8.82 -7.23
C PHE A 161 17.68 -10.25 -7.80
N GLU A 162 16.61 -10.56 -8.53
CA GLU A 162 16.48 -11.76 -9.35
C GLU A 162 15.91 -11.38 -10.73
N TYR A 163 16.39 -12.01 -11.81
CA TYR A 163 15.88 -11.73 -13.16
C TYR A 163 14.45 -12.20 -13.39
N SER A 164 13.98 -13.18 -12.61
CA SER A 164 12.55 -13.47 -12.59
C SER A 164 11.83 -12.30 -11.94
N ARG A 165 10.64 -11.98 -12.44
CA ARG A 165 9.75 -10.94 -11.87
C ARG A 165 9.44 -11.10 -10.37
N ARG A 166 9.77 -12.25 -9.78
CA ARG A 166 9.61 -12.57 -8.36
C ARG A 166 10.90 -13.16 -7.80
N MET A 167 11.23 -12.86 -6.55
CA MET A 167 12.27 -13.56 -5.81
C MET A 167 11.85 -15.02 -5.57
N SER A 168 12.75 -15.96 -5.82
CA SER A 168 12.48 -17.38 -5.58
C SER A 168 12.37 -17.68 -4.08
N LYS A 169 11.54 -18.65 -3.69
CA LYS A 169 11.38 -19.05 -2.28
C LYS A 169 12.71 -19.37 -1.60
N GLY A 170 13.63 -20.01 -2.32
CA GLY A 170 14.96 -20.31 -1.80
C GLY A 170 15.79 -19.05 -1.52
N HIS A 171 15.72 -18.06 -2.41
CA HIS A 171 16.42 -16.78 -2.28
C HIS A 171 15.82 -15.90 -1.18
N ALA A 172 14.49 -15.82 -1.08
CA ALA A 172 13.81 -15.14 0.03
C ALA A 172 14.11 -15.82 1.37
N LYS A 173 14.04 -17.16 1.43
CA LYS A 173 14.36 -17.95 2.63
C LYS A 173 15.81 -17.78 3.07
N PHE A 174 16.76 -17.68 2.14
CA PHE A 174 18.16 -17.43 2.46
C PHE A 174 18.34 -16.16 3.28
N TRP A 175 17.62 -15.10 2.92
CA TRP A 175 17.65 -13.84 3.65
C TRP A 175 16.68 -13.79 4.83
N GLY A 176 15.79 -14.79 4.95
CA GLY A 176 14.65 -14.76 5.86
C GLY A 176 13.87 -13.46 5.76
N ILE A 177 13.78 -12.96 4.53
CA ILE A 177 12.88 -11.91 4.14
C ILE A 177 11.59 -12.63 3.78
N GLU A 178 10.48 -12.25 4.42
CA GLU A 178 9.17 -12.58 3.90
C GLU A 178 9.17 -12.08 2.45
N PRO A 179 8.82 -12.90 1.44
CA PRO A 179 8.81 -12.44 0.05
C PRO A 179 7.84 -11.25 -0.06
N GLU A 180 8.34 -10.03 0.13
CA GLU A 180 7.48 -8.88 0.36
C GLU A 180 6.66 -8.56 -0.88
N ASP A 181 5.37 -8.33 -0.63
CA ASP A 181 4.52 -7.41 -1.35
C ASP A 181 4.46 -7.59 -2.86
N VAL A 182 4.03 -8.78 -3.26
CA VAL A 182 3.21 -8.89 -4.45
C VAL A 182 1.85 -8.27 -4.14
N GLY A 183 1.69 -7.01 -4.54
CA GLY A 183 0.37 -6.45 -4.83
C GLY A 183 -0.39 -7.37 -5.81
N TRP A 184 -1.71 -7.36 -5.67
CA TRP A 184 -2.65 -8.23 -6.38
C TRP A 184 -2.42 -8.29 -7.91
N GLU A 185 -1.90 -7.20 -8.46
CA GLU A 185 -1.70 -6.94 -9.89
C GLU A 185 -0.62 -7.80 -10.57
N SER A 186 0.11 -8.67 -9.86
CA SER A 186 1.12 -9.54 -10.48
C SER A 186 0.91 -11.05 -10.26
N ILE A 187 -0.29 -11.46 -9.82
CA ILE A 187 -0.68 -12.85 -9.55
C ILE A 187 -1.58 -13.40 -10.68
N GLY A 188 -1.08 -14.32 -11.51
CA GLY A 188 -1.92 -15.43 -12.03
C GLY A 188 -1.60 -16.70 -11.22
N THR A 189 -2.24 -17.86 -11.29
CA THR A 189 -3.60 -18.36 -11.62
C THR A 189 -3.81 -19.44 -10.54
N ILE A 190 -5.01 -19.62 -9.97
CA ILE A 190 -5.33 -20.83 -9.18
C ILE A 190 -5.10 -22.05 -10.09
N ARG A 191 -4.52 -23.15 -9.60
CA ARG A 191 -4.40 -24.37 -10.44
C ARG A 191 -5.27 -25.48 -9.91
N LEU A 192 -6.16 -25.96 -10.76
CA LEU A 192 -6.97 -27.14 -10.50
C LEU A 192 -6.21 -28.37 -10.97
N ASN A 193 -5.97 -29.31 -10.07
CA ASN A 193 -5.51 -30.65 -10.42
C ASN A 193 -6.74 -31.48 -10.78
N VAL A 194 -6.91 -31.80 -12.06
CA VAL A 194 -8.09 -32.50 -12.57
C VAL A 194 -7.70 -33.87 -13.07
N GLU A 195 -8.33 -34.91 -12.53
CA GLU A 195 -8.28 -36.25 -13.06
C GLU A 195 -9.44 -36.42 -14.06
N LEU A 196 -9.12 -36.79 -15.30
CA LEU A 196 -10.11 -37.06 -16.35
C LEU A 196 -10.24 -38.57 -16.51
N GLU A 197 -11.44 -39.08 -16.77
CA GLU A 197 -11.66 -40.52 -16.96
C GLU A 197 -10.91 -41.08 -18.18
N GLU A 198 -10.66 -40.25 -19.20
CA GLU A 198 -10.03 -40.64 -20.46
C GLU A 198 -8.50 -40.45 -20.47
N PHE A 199 -7.89 -40.01 -19.36
CA PHE A 199 -6.47 -39.67 -19.29
C PHE A 199 -5.81 -40.24 -18.02
N ASP A 200 -4.76 -41.05 -18.19
CA ASP A 200 -4.07 -41.73 -17.08
C ASP A 200 -3.29 -40.79 -16.14
N PHE A 201 -3.15 -39.51 -16.51
CA PHE A 201 -2.40 -38.52 -15.75
C PHE A 201 -3.27 -37.31 -15.41
N PRO A 202 -3.22 -36.80 -14.16
CA PRO A 202 -3.93 -35.60 -13.79
C PRO A 202 -3.39 -34.40 -14.56
N ILE A 203 -4.29 -33.58 -15.10
CA ILE A 203 -3.97 -32.34 -15.79
C ILE A 203 -4.04 -31.17 -14.80
N GLN A 204 -3.14 -30.20 -14.94
CA GLN A 204 -3.21 -28.96 -14.18
C GLN A 204 -3.81 -27.86 -15.04
N ILE A 205 -4.94 -27.33 -14.61
CA ILE A 205 -5.66 -26.26 -15.29
C ILE A 205 -5.43 -24.97 -14.52
N PRO A 206 -4.71 -23.99 -15.10
CA PRO A 206 -4.67 -22.66 -14.54
C PRO A 206 -6.05 -22.00 -14.74
N ILE A 207 -6.59 -21.43 -13.67
CA ILE A 207 -7.86 -20.72 -13.64
C ILE A 207 -7.71 -19.45 -12.81
N GLU A 208 -8.29 -18.35 -13.26
CA GLU A 208 -8.34 -17.13 -12.45
C GLU A 208 -9.34 -17.28 -11.30
N GLN A 209 -9.17 -16.50 -10.24
CA GLN A 209 -10.02 -16.61 -9.05
C GLN A 209 -11.50 -16.32 -9.36
N ASP A 210 -11.76 -15.31 -10.18
CA ASP A 210 -13.12 -14.96 -10.62
C ASP A 210 -13.74 -16.04 -11.50
N ASP A 211 -12.95 -16.66 -12.37
CA ASP A 211 -13.41 -17.79 -13.18
C ASP A 211 -13.73 -18.99 -12.29
N LEU A 212 -12.90 -19.29 -11.28
CA LEU A 212 -13.18 -20.38 -10.35
C LEU A 212 -14.47 -20.15 -9.56
N LYS A 213 -14.69 -18.93 -9.07
CA LYS A 213 -15.93 -18.54 -8.41
C LYS A 213 -17.13 -18.72 -9.35
N ASN A 214 -17.04 -18.20 -10.57
CA ASN A 214 -18.07 -18.32 -11.58
C ASN A 214 -18.38 -19.78 -11.95
N LEU A 215 -17.36 -20.64 -12.05
CA LEU A 215 -17.53 -22.06 -12.33
C LEU A 215 -18.21 -22.81 -11.18
N ILE A 216 -17.91 -22.45 -9.93
CA ILE A 216 -18.58 -22.99 -8.74
C ILE A 216 -20.03 -22.52 -8.67
N ASP A 217 -20.27 -21.21 -8.82
CA ASP A 217 -21.61 -20.60 -8.74
C ASP A 217 -22.55 -21.10 -9.85
N LYS A 218 -22.02 -21.34 -11.06
CA LYS A 218 -22.77 -21.94 -12.17
C LYS A 218 -22.92 -23.46 -12.07
N GLY A 219 -22.38 -24.10 -11.04
CA GLY A 219 -22.43 -25.55 -10.84
C GLY A 219 -21.62 -26.35 -11.86
N ILE A 220 -20.70 -25.70 -12.60
CA ILE A 220 -19.80 -26.35 -13.55
C ILE A 220 -18.73 -27.16 -12.80
N ILE A 221 -18.32 -26.67 -11.63
CA ILE A 221 -17.57 -27.44 -10.65
C ILE A 221 -18.48 -27.70 -9.45
N SER A 222 -18.72 -28.98 -9.13
CA SER A 222 -19.58 -29.37 -8.02
C SER A 222 -18.89 -29.24 -6.66
N PRO A 223 -19.65 -29.24 -5.55
CA PRO A 223 -19.09 -29.31 -4.19
C PRO A 223 -18.22 -30.56 -3.93
N THR A 224 -18.43 -31.62 -4.70
CA THR A 224 -17.64 -32.87 -4.61
C THR A 224 -16.44 -32.89 -5.54
N GLY A 225 -16.23 -31.82 -6.32
CA GLY A 225 -15.12 -31.65 -7.24
C GLY A 225 -15.35 -32.19 -8.63
N ARG A 226 -16.57 -32.61 -8.99
CA ARG A 226 -16.86 -32.97 -10.39
C ARG A 226 -16.77 -31.72 -11.26
N ILE A 227 -16.10 -31.84 -12.39
CA ILE A 227 -15.97 -30.78 -13.39
C ILE A 227 -16.22 -31.36 -14.77
N LYS A 228 -16.89 -30.59 -15.63
CA LYS A 228 -17.07 -30.93 -17.04
C LYS A 228 -16.15 -30.08 -17.92
N ILE A 229 -15.29 -30.73 -18.70
CA ILE A 229 -14.35 -30.05 -19.61
C ILE A 229 -14.63 -30.52 -21.03
N GLY A 230 -15.31 -29.68 -21.81
CA GLY A 230 -15.77 -30.05 -23.14
C GLY A 230 -16.75 -31.23 -23.10
N ARG A 231 -16.34 -32.38 -23.65
CA ARG A 231 -17.15 -33.62 -23.69
C ARG A 231 -16.85 -34.60 -22.56
N SER A 232 -15.75 -34.41 -21.83
CA SER A 232 -15.27 -35.35 -20.83
C SER A 232 -15.62 -34.87 -19.42
N GLU A 233 -15.98 -35.81 -18.55
CA GLU A 233 -16.14 -35.55 -17.12
C GLU A 233 -14.85 -35.85 -16.37
N GLY A 234 -14.59 -35.06 -15.34
CA GLY A 234 -13.42 -35.21 -14.50
C GLY A 234 -13.69 -34.84 -13.05
N LYS A 235 -12.65 -34.96 -12.24
CA LYS A 235 -12.67 -34.64 -10.83
C LYS A 235 -11.48 -33.76 -10.46
N VAL A 236 -11.77 -32.59 -9.93
CA VAL A 236 -10.79 -31.77 -9.23
C VAL A 236 -10.42 -32.46 -7.93
N THR A 237 -9.19 -32.94 -7.82
CA THR A 237 -8.70 -33.61 -6.60
C THR A 237 -7.98 -32.64 -5.68
N LYS A 238 -7.22 -31.70 -6.26
CA LYS A 238 -6.47 -30.69 -5.50
C LYS A 238 -6.61 -29.31 -6.11
N VAL A 239 -6.57 -28.30 -5.26
CA VAL A 239 -6.44 -26.91 -5.67
C VAL A 239 -5.14 -26.38 -5.13
N PHE A 240 -4.32 -25.86 -6.02
CA PHE A 240 -3.07 -25.21 -5.66
C PHE A 240 -3.31 -23.72 -5.56
N VAL A 241 -3.26 -23.22 -4.33
CA VAL A 241 -3.38 -21.79 -4.00
C VAL A 241 -2.02 -21.38 -3.44
N HIS A 242 -1.36 -20.38 -4.05
CA HIS A 242 -0.02 -19.94 -3.66
C HIS A 242 1.05 -21.07 -3.58
N ASN A 243 0.96 -22.07 -4.47
CA ASN A 243 1.77 -23.30 -4.48
C ASN A 243 1.61 -24.20 -3.24
N LYS A 244 0.60 -23.97 -2.41
CA LYS A 244 0.18 -24.89 -1.36
C LYS A 244 -0.95 -25.76 -1.92
N ALA A 245 -0.77 -27.07 -1.82
CA ALA A 245 -1.75 -28.03 -2.27
C ALA A 245 -2.83 -28.19 -1.19
N TYR A 246 -4.08 -27.98 -1.57
CA TYR A 246 -5.23 -28.28 -0.74
C TYR A 246 -6.02 -29.40 -1.40
N GLU A 247 -6.46 -30.38 -0.62
CA GLU A 247 -7.49 -31.31 -1.10
C GLU A 247 -8.74 -30.51 -1.48
N TYR A 248 -9.35 -30.83 -2.63
CA TYR A 248 -10.42 -30.02 -3.20
C TYR A 248 -11.55 -29.75 -2.21
N LYS A 249 -11.98 -30.77 -1.45
CA LYS A 249 -13.04 -30.62 -0.45
C LYS A 249 -12.66 -29.61 0.65
N MET A 250 -11.42 -29.67 1.16
CA MET A 250 -10.94 -28.72 2.16
C MET A 250 -10.81 -27.30 1.60
N PHE A 251 -10.35 -27.17 0.35
CA PHE A 251 -10.29 -25.88 -0.34
C PHE A 251 -11.69 -25.31 -0.55
N TYR A 252 -12.62 -26.11 -1.05
CA TYR A 252 -14.00 -25.74 -1.29
C TYR A 252 -14.65 -25.26 0.00
N ASP A 253 -14.56 -26.05 1.08
CA ASP A 253 -15.13 -25.69 2.39
C ASP A 253 -14.50 -24.40 2.94
N MET A 254 -13.20 -24.17 2.75
CA MET A 254 -12.52 -22.94 3.17
C MET A 254 -12.91 -21.72 2.33
N PHE A 255 -12.94 -21.86 1.00
CA PHE A 255 -13.30 -20.81 0.05
C PHE A 255 -14.75 -20.38 0.24
N VAL A 256 -15.64 -21.38 0.37
CA VAL A 256 -17.05 -21.20 0.70
C VAL A 256 -17.18 -20.60 2.09
N ALA A 257 -16.50 -21.08 3.13
CA ALA A 257 -16.62 -20.49 4.47
C ALA A 257 -16.15 -19.02 4.54
N LEU A 258 -15.12 -18.63 3.78
CA LEU A 258 -14.64 -17.24 3.73
C LEU A 258 -15.61 -16.33 2.96
N THR A 259 -16.11 -16.80 1.81
CA THR A 259 -17.08 -16.04 1.00
C THR A 259 -18.48 -16.00 1.65
N GLU A 260 -18.91 -17.09 2.28
CA GLU A 260 -20.13 -17.19 3.08
C GLU A 260 -20.07 -16.31 4.32
N ARG A 261 -18.93 -16.21 5.01
CA ARG A 261 -18.81 -15.28 6.17
C ARG A 261 -18.99 -13.83 5.76
N LEU A 262 -18.38 -13.41 4.65
CA LEU A 262 -18.56 -12.04 4.13
C LEU A 262 -20.00 -11.82 3.63
N THR A 263 -20.59 -12.82 2.98
CA THR A 263 -22.00 -12.81 2.57
C THR A 263 -22.93 -12.73 3.78
N GLU A 264 -22.64 -13.44 4.87
CA GLU A 264 -23.39 -13.38 6.11
C GLU A 264 -23.27 -12.00 6.76
N TYR A 265 -22.09 -11.37 6.75
CA TYR A 265 -21.96 -9.99 7.21
C TYR A 265 -22.75 -9.00 6.36
N ARG A 266 -22.79 -9.17 5.03
CA ARG A 266 -23.65 -8.38 4.14
C ARG A 266 -25.13 -8.57 4.46
N ARG A 267 -25.59 -9.81 4.66
CA ARG A 267 -26.96 -10.11 5.09
C ARG A 267 -27.29 -9.49 6.45
N ARG A 268 -26.33 -9.46 7.38
CA ARG A 268 -26.50 -8.78 8.68
C ARG A 268 -26.58 -7.27 8.51
N PHE A 269 -25.75 -6.70 7.64
CA PHE A 269 -25.79 -5.27 7.33
C PHE A 269 -27.15 -4.89 6.75
N GLU A 270 -27.64 -5.60 5.75
CA GLU A 270 -28.96 -5.38 5.12
C GLU A 270 -30.13 -5.51 6.11
N LYS A 271 -30.00 -6.37 7.13
CA LYS A 271 -31.01 -6.48 8.21
C LYS A 271 -31.03 -5.26 9.13
N LEU A 272 -29.86 -4.67 9.40
CA LEU A 272 -29.75 -3.45 10.22
C LEU A 272 -30.11 -2.19 9.42
N ILE A 273 -29.69 -2.16 8.16
CA ILE A 273 -29.77 -1.02 7.25
C ILE A 273 -30.53 -1.47 5.99
N PRO A 274 -31.87 -1.61 6.07
CA PRO A 274 -32.66 -2.09 4.95
C PRO A 274 -32.64 -1.09 3.79
N THR A 275 -32.48 -1.60 2.57
CA THR A 275 -32.42 -0.82 1.32
C THR A 275 -33.72 -0.07 1.02
N GLN A 276 -34.85 -0.58 1.51
CA GLN A 276 -36.15 0.09 1.48
C GLN A 276 -36.49 0.61 2.87
N GLN A 277 -36.33 1.92 3.06
CA GLN A 277 -36.71 2.58 4.30
C GLN A 277 -38.25 2.64 4.38
N LYS A 278 -38.81 2.16 5.49
CA LYS A 278 -40.25 2.32 5.74
C LYS A 278 -40.53 3.80 5.96
N ILE A 279 -41.57 4.33 5.32
CA ILE A 279 -42.00 5.74 5.45
C ILE A 279 -42.11 6.15 6.93
N SER A 280 -42.52 5.23 7.80
CA SER A 280 -42.62 5.43 9.25
C SER A 280 -41.31 5.84 9.96
N MET A 281 -40.14 5.50 9.40
CA MET A 281 -38.83 5.88 9.98
C MET A 281 -38.48 7.35 9.78
N TYR A 282 -39.09 8.04 8.81
CA TYR A 282 -38.89 9.48 8.62
C TYR A 282 -39.73 10.34 9.59
N PHE A 283 -40.74 9.73 10.20
CA PHE A 283 -41.68 10.40 11.12
C PHE A 283 -41.49 9.95 12.58
N SER A 284 -40.59 9.01 12.86
CA SER A 284 -40.26 8.61 14.22
C SER A 284 -39.21 9.56 14.82
N ASN A 285 -39.34 9.89 16.11
CA ASN A 285 -38.31 10.58 16.90
C ASN A 285 -37.09 9.68 17.19
N ASP A 286 -36.84 8.67 16.35
CA ASP A 286 -35.76 7.72 16.57
C ASP A 286 -34.42 8.42 16.39
N ARG A 287 -33.42 8.04 17.21
CA ARG A 287 -32.06 8.55 17.07
C ARG A 287 -31.55 8.24 15.65
N LYS A 288 -30.94 9.24 15.00
CA LYS A 288 -30.30 9.10 13.67
C LYS A 288 -29.38 7.87 13.64
N TYR A 289 -28.56 7.70 14.67
CA TYR A 289 -27.72 6.52 14.87
C TYR A 289 -28.37 5.60 15.90
N GLN A 290 -28.83 4.43 15.43
CA GLN A 290 -29.42 3.40 16.30
C GLN A 290 -28.39 2.35 16.72
N TYR A 291 -27.24 2.33 16.03
CA TYR A 291 -26.17 1.38 16.24
C TYR A 291 -24.81 2.07 16.32
N MET A 292 -23.86 1.35 16.91
CA MET A 292 -22.46 1.73 16.96
C MET A 292 -21.59 0.51 16.72
N GLU A 293 -20.37 0.71 16.22
CA GLU A 293 -19.41 -0.37 16.02
C GLU A 293 -18.02 -0.06 16.56
N ASP A 294 -17.27 -1.12 16.80
CA ASP A 294 -15.81 -1.07 16.87
C ASP A 294 -15.21 -2.13 15.95
N GLU A 295 -13.91 -2.37 16.04
CA GLU A 295 -13.19 -3.36 15.23
C GLU A 295 -13.80 -4.78 15.32
N LYS A 296 -14.39 -5.15 16.47
CA LYS A 296 -14.76 -6.53 16.79
C LYS A 296 -16.27 -6.76 16.91
N ALA A 297 -17.08 -5.72 16.98
CA ALA A 297 -18.50 -5.88 17.26
C ALA A 297 -19.39 -4.74 16.76
N VAL A 298 -20.68 -5.04 16.63
CA VAL A 298 -21.76 -4.07 16.42
C VAL A 298 -22.69 -4.11 17.63
N TYR A 299 -23.11 -2.93 18.08
CA TYR A 299 -23.93 -2.67 19.25
C TYR A 299 -25.19 -1.90 18.86
N SER A 300 -26.30 -2.09 19.57
CA SER A 300 -27.44 -1.17 19.51
C SER A 300 -27.45 -0.23 20.71
N PHE A 301 -27.97 0.97 20.50
CA PHE A 301 -28.29 1.90 21.58
C PHE A 301 -29.73 1.70 22.05
N THR A 302 -29.90 1.18 23.27
CA THR A 302 -31.19 1.13 23.97
C THR A 302 -31.11 2.04 25.19
N GLN A 303 -31.85 3.15 25.15
CA GLN A 303 -32.06 4.24 26.14
C GLN A 303 -30.91 4.70 27.07
N ASP A 304 -30.00 3.86 27.57
CA ASP A 304 -28.75 4.23 28.27
C ASP A 304 -27.65 3.13 28.24
N ARG A 305 -27.76 2.09 27.40
CA ARG A 305 -26.77 0.99 27.35
C ARG A 305 -26.41 0.57 25.93
N GLU A 306 -25.16 0.13 25.77
CA GLU A 306 -24.66 -0.57 24.59
C GLU A 306 -25.01 -2.06 24.71
N GLU A 307 -25.90 -2.55 23.87
CA GLU A 307 -26.20 -3.97 23.78
C GLU A 307 -25.49 -4.59 22.58
N LEU A 308 -24.65 -5.62 22.83
CA LEU A 308 -23.97 -6.36 21.77
C LEU A 308 -24.99 -7.05 20.85
N LYS A 309 -24.98 -6.69 19.56
CA LYS A 309 -25.80 -7.38 18.54
C LYS A 309 -25.09 -8.61 17.99
N PHE A 310 -23.82 -8.45 17.60
CA PHE A 310 -22.99 -9.57 17.16
C PHE A 310 -21.52 -9.17 17.12
N LYS A 311 -20.66 -10.20 17.13
CA LYS A 311 -19.23 -10.06 16.89
C LYS A 311 -18.91 -10.16 15.39
N LYS A 312 -17.87 -9.43 15.00
CA LYS A 312 -17.26 -9.40 13.68
C LYS A 312 -15.88 -10.05 13.81
N GLU A 313 -15.63 -11.10 13.04
CA GLU A 313 -14.38 -11.83 13.05
C GLU A 313 -14.13 -12.41 11.65
N HIS A 314 -13.08 -11.91 11.01
CA HIS A 314 -12.62 -12.42 9.74
C HIS A 314 -11.10 -12.60 9.83
N PRO A 315 -10.53 -13.72 9.34
CA PRO A 315 -9.11 -14.02 9.49
C PRO A 315 -8.19 -13.04 8.73
N LYS A 316 -8.76 -12.22 7.84
CA LYS A 316 -8.02 -11.28 7.01
C LYS A 316 -8.44 -9.81 7.17
N TYR A 317 -9.73 -9.54 7.37
CA TYR A 317 -10.26 -8.18 7.22
C TYR A 317 -10.84 -7.69 8.54
N ILE A 318 -10.68 -6.41 8.81
CA ILE A 318 -11.58 -5.72 9.74
C ILE A 318 -12.88 -5.45 8.98
N VAL A 319 -13.97 -6.08 9.42
CA VAL A 319 -15.28 -5.91 8.78
C VAL A 319 -15.92 -4.63 9.31
N CYS A 320 -16.28 -3.69 8.44
CA CYS A 320 -16.89 -2.41 8.77
C CYS A 320 -18.39 -2.41 8.47
N PHE A 321 -19.17 -1.70 9.30
CA PHE A 321 -20.62 -1.55 9.17
C PHE A 321 -21.06 -0.07 9.15
N PHE A 322 -20.13 0.89 9.14
CA PHE A 322 -20.45 2.27 9.49
C PHE A 322 -21.25 2.90 8.37
N THR A 323 -22.25 3.69 8.73
CA THR A 323 -23.07 4.36 7.72
C THR A 323 -23.80 5.54 8.32
N LYS A 324 -23.93 6.59 7.51
CA LYS A 324 -24.79 7.73 7.82
C LYS A 324 -26.22 7.60 7.28
N SER A 325 -26.56 6.47 6.66
CA SER A 325 -27.94 6.10 6.34
C SER A 325 -28.84 6.16 7.59
N THR A 326 -30.15 6.13 7.42
CA THR A 326 -31.10 6.08 8.54
C THR A 326 -31.84 4.73 8.51
N PRO A 327 -31.74 3.88 9.54
CA PRO A 327 -30.91 4.07 10.75
C PRO A 327 -29.41 4.05 10.45
N GLY A 328 -28.64 4.78 11.24
CA GLY A 328 -27.19 4.90 11.09
C GLY A 328 -26.39 3.99 12.01
N ILE A 329 -25.16 3.69 11.62
CA ILE A 329 -24.17 2.95 12.40
C ILE A 329 -22.94 3.85 12.56
N GLU A 330 -22.68 4.28 13.79
CA GLU A 330 -21.56 5.17 14.10
C GLU A 330 -20.30 4.36 14.50
N PRO A 331 -19.11 4.65 13.97
CA PRO A 331 -17.88 4.03 14.46
C PRO A 331 -17.44 4.65 15.79
N LYS A 332 -17.05 3.83 16.76
CA LYS A 332 -16.41 4.31 18.00
C LYS A 332 -15.16 5.13 17.66
N HIS A 333 -14.95 6.20 18.43
CA HIS A 333 -13.81 7.11 18.24
C HIS A 333 -12.46 6.38 18.18
N SER A 334 -12.24 5.38 19.04
CA SER A 334 -10.99 4.60 19.04
C SER A 334 -10.78 3.78 17.77
N PHE A 335 -11.86 3.27 17.16
CA PHE A 335 -11.78 2.55 15.89
C PHE A 335 -11.57 3.54 14.73
N LEU A 336 -12.31 4.65 14.73
CA LEU A 336 -12.15 5.70 13.74
C LEU A 336 -10.76 6.32 13.74
N LEU A 337 -10.15 6.51 14.92
CA LEU A 337 -8.78 6.98 15.06
C LEU A 337 -7.79 6.01 14.40
N LYS A 338 -7.97 4.70 14.55
CA LYS A 338 -7.13 3.71 13.85
C LYS A 338 -7.22 3.87 12.32
N LEU A 339 -8.42 4.11 11.78
CA LEU A 339 -8.63 4.34 10.35
C LEU A 339 -7.96 5.65 9.89
N TYR A 340 -8.14 6.74 10.64
CA TYR A 340 -7.44 8.01 10.39
C TYR A 340 -5.92 7.85 10.37
N GLN A 341 -5.36 7.19 11.39
CA GLN A 341 -3.92 6.94 11.48
C GLN A 341 -3.42 6.08 10.32
N SER A 342 -4.19 5.07 9.90
CA SER A 342 -3.80 4.26 8.74
C SER A 342 -3.76 5.06 7.43
N ILE A 343 -4.58 6.09 7.29
CA ILE A 343 -4.58 6.96 6.10
C ILE A 343 -3.40 7.95 6.11
N PHE A 344 -3.11 8.58 7.26
CA PHE A 344 -2.18 9.72 7.33
C PHE A 344 -0.87 9.47 8.08
N GLU A 345 -0.71 8.33 8.76
CA GLU A 345 0.51 7.93 9.47
C GLU A 345 1.11 6.65 8.87
N ASP A 346 2.39 6.70 8.48
CA ASP A 346 3.09 5.59 7.79
C ASP A 346 3.33 4.33 8.65
N THR A 347 2.83 4.30 9.89
CA THR A 347 3.11 3.24 10.86
C THR A 347 2.03 2.17 10.94
N ARG A 348 0.90 2.32 10.24
CA ARG A 348 -0.24 1.40 10.37
C ARG A 348 -0.87 1.01 9.05
N GLU A 349 -0.55 -0.19 8.59
CA GLU A 349 -1.33 -0.85 7.55
C GLU A 349 -2.59 -1.48 8.13
N LEU A 350 -3.75 -1.20 7.53
CA LEU A 350 -5.02 -1.84 7.89
C LEU A 350 -5.74 -2.38 6.65
N GLU A 351 -6.25 -3.60 6.76
CA GLU A 351 -7.08 -4.22 5.73
C GLU A 351 -8.55 -4.21 6.17
N ILE A 352 -9.40 -3.48 5.43
CA ILE A 352 -10.82 -3.35 5.76
C ILE A 352 -11.72 -3.88 4.66
N PHE A 353 -12.91 -4.34 5.06
CA PHE A 353 -14.02 -4.67 4.16
C PHE A 353 -15.31 -4.11 4.74
N HIS A 354 -16.02 -3.28 3.99
CA HIS A 354 -17.32 -2.75 4.38
C HIS A 354 -18.44 -3.70 3.95
N ALA A 355 -19.27 -4.12 4.92
CA ALA A 355 -20.31 -5.13 4.74
C ALA A 355 -21.46 -4.68 3.82
N GLY A 356 -21.69 -3.37 3.70
CA GLY A 356 -22.69 -2.78 2.81
C GLY A 356 -22.26 -2.61 1.35
N GLU A 357 -21.02 -2.94 1.00
CA GLU A 357 -20.43 -2.64 -0.31
C GLU A 357 -20.00 -3.93 -1.01
N GLU A 358 -19.85 -3.88 -2.34
CA GLU A 358 -19.39 -5.05 -3.10
C GLU A 358 -17.94 -5.36 -2.80
N ILE A 359 -17.59 -6.65 -2.77
CA ILE A 359 -16.23 -7.09 -2.51
C ILE A 359 -15.37 -6.85 -3.76
N SER A 360 -14.16 -6.35 -3.56
CA SER A 360 -13.11 -6.32 -4.59
C SER A 360 -12.03 -7.33 -4.24
N LEU A 361 -11.42 -7.91 -5.28
CA LEU A 361 -10.23 -8.73 -5.12
C LEU A 361 -9.02 -7.84 -4.82
N GLU A 362 -8.84 -6.77 -5.59
CA GLU A 362 -7.74 -5.83 -5.38
C GLU A 362 -8.16 -4.71 -4.42
N PRO A 363 -7.31 -4.36 -3.44
CA PRO A 363 -7.64 -3.31 -2.50
C PRO A 363 -7.42 -1.94 -3.14
N PHE A 364 -8.38 -1.05 -2.95
CA PHE A 364 -8.14 0.37 -3.15
C PHE A 364 -7.27 0.89 -2.01
N LYS A 365 -6.11 1.48 -2.33
CA LYS A 365 -5.11 1.91 -1.35
C LYS A 365 -5.15 3.40 -1.12
N ILE A 366 -5.14 3.80 0.15
CA ILE A 366 -5.09 5.20 0.58
C ILE A 366 -4.15 5.31 1.78
N GLY A 367 -2.94 5.84 1.58
CA GLY A 367 -1.90 5.73 2.59
C GLY A 367 -1.64 4.25 2.94
N GLY A 368 -1.66 3.93 4.24
CA GLY A 368 -1.59 2.54 4.74
C GLY A 368 -2.93 1.78 4.74
N LEU A 369 -4.06 2.43 4.43
CA LEU A 369 -5.38 1.79 4.44
C LEU A 369 -5.63 1.02 3.13
N LYS A 370 -5.96 -0.27 3.23
CA LYS A 370 -6.28 -1.17 2.12
C LYS A 370 -7.77 -1.54 2.19
N ILE A 371 -8.58 -1.03 1.25
CA ILE A 371 -10.04 -1.23 1.22
C ILE A 371 -10.40 -2.31 0.20
N TYR A 372 -10.92 -3.45 0.68
CA TYR A 372 -11.30 -4.61 -0.14
C TYR A 372 -12.74 -4.58 -0.64
N ASN A 373 -13.19 -3.39 -1.04
CA ASN A 373 -14.47 -3.18 -1.71
C ASN A 373 -14.25 -2.60 -3.10
N GLN A 374 -15.22 -2.76 -4.00
CA GLN A 374 -15.22 -2.01 -5.26
C GLN A 374 -15.42 -0.53 -4.93
N VAL A 375 -14.44 0.30 -5.31
CA VAL A 375 -14.48 1.76 -5.09
C VAL A 375 -14.71 2.43 -6.43
N ASP A 376 -15.87 3.04 -6.61
CA ASP A 376 -16.21 3.83 -7.79
C ASP A 376 -15.70 5.27 -7.60
N ILE A 377 -14.51 5.53 -8.15
CA ILE A 377 -13.80 6.81 -8.10
C ILE A 377 -12.93 7.00 -9.35
N SER A 378 -12.81 8.24 -9.85
CA SER A 378 -11.99 8.57 -11.02
C SER A 378 -10.48 8.48 -10.72
N GLU A 379 -9.69 8.04 -11.71
CA GLU A 379 -8.22 8.04 -11.65
C GLU A 379 -7.63 9.43 -11.38
N ASP A 380 -8.27 10.50 -11.85
CA ASP A 380 -7.78 11.86 -11.65
C ASP A 380 -7.90 12.28 -10.17
N VAL A 381 -8.92 11.79 -9.46
CA VAL A 381 -9.03 11.95 -8.02
C VAL A 381 -7.91 11.21 -7.31
N VAL A 382 -7.58 10.00 -7.76
CA VAL A 382 -6.49 9.21 -7.18
C VAL A 382 -5.16 9.97 -7.34
N LYS A 383 -4.81 10.40 -8.56
CA LYS A 383 -3.60 11.18 -8.85
C LYS A 383 -3.53 12.47 -8.04
N PHE A 384 -4.65 13.20 -7.96
CA PHE A 384 -4.75 14.41 -7.13
C PHE A 384 -4.48 14.08 -5.66
N SER A 385 -5.11 13.03 -5.13
CA SER A 385 -4.99 12.65 -3.73
C SER A 385 -3.58 12.17 -3.36
N GLU A 386 -2.88 11.47 -4.27
CA GLU A 386 -1.49 11.07 -4.08
C GLU A 386 -0.55 12.27 -3.98
N ASN A 387 -0.76 13.29 -4.83
CA ASN A 387 0.00 14.53 -4.75
C ASN A 387 -0.31 15.29 -3.44
N LEU A 388 -1.60 15.42 -3.10
CA LEU A 388 -2.02 16.06 -1.85
C LEU A 388 -1.45 15.33 -0.63
N MET A 389 -1.37 14.00 -0.65
CA MET A 389 -0.76 13.21 0.43
C MET A 389 0.74 13.50 0.59
N LYS A 390 1.48 13.68 -0.51
CA LYS A 390 2.89 14.10 -0.45
C LYS A 390 3.02 15.47 0.20
N GLN A 391 2.17 16.42 -0.19
CA GLN A 391 2.15 17.76 0.39
C GLN A 391 1.80 17.74 1.89
N ILE A 392 0.82 16.92 2.31
CA ILE A 392 0.48 16.71 3.73
C ILE A 392 1.70 16.23 4.53
N LYS A 393 2.55 15.38 3.94
CA LYS A 393 3.78 14.88 4.58
C LYS A 393 4.88 15.93 4.64
N ASP A 394 4.99 16.77 3.61
CA ASP A 394 6.01 17.82 3.52
C ASP A 394 5.70 19.05 4.40
N THR A 395 4.41 19.29 4.69
CA THR A 395 3.95 20.39 5.53
C THR A 395 4.48 20.29 6.97
N GLN A 396 5.20 21.31 7.40
CA GLN A 396 5.86 21.36 8.71
C GLN A 396 4.92 21.80 9.83
N SER A 397 3.96 22.67 9.51
CA SER A 397 3.01 23.20 10.49
C SER A 397 1.86 22.23 10.75
N ARG A 398 1.58 21.90 12.03
CA ARG A 398 0.39 21.08 12.38
C ARG A 398 -0.92 21.73 11.93
N LYS A 399 -1.04 23.08 12.04
CA LYS A 399 -2.19 23.85 11.53
C LYS A 399 -2.37 23.66 10.02
N GLY A 400 -1.28 23.76 9.24
CA GLY A 400 -1.32 23.52 7.80
C GLY A 400 -1.72 22.07 7.50
N LYS A 401 -1.09 21.12 8.19
CA LYS A 401 -1.30 19.69 7.97
C LYS A 401 -2.76 19.28 8.17
N VAL A 402 -3.38 19.70 9.28
CA VAL A 402 -4.78 19.34 9.58
C VAL A 402 -5.78 19.98 8.59
N LEU A 403 -5.48 21.16 8.05
CA LEU A 403 -6.30 21.77 6.98
C LEU A 403 -6.20 21.00 5.66
N LEU A 404 -5.02 20.46 5.34
CA LEU A 404 -4.83 19.65 4.15
C LEU A 404 -5.43 18.24 4.31
N GLU A 405 -5.32 17.63 5.49
CA GLU A 405 -6.03 16.39 5.84
C GLU A 405 -7.56 16.57 5.70
N TYR A 406 -8.10 17.73 6.11
CA TYR A 406 -9.49 18.08 5.89
C TYR A 406 -9.87 18.10 4.41
N LEU A 407 -9.07 18.79 3.58
CA LEU A 407 -9.27 18.83 2.13
C LEU A 407 -9.22 17.43 1.53
N PHE A 408 -8.26 16.61 1.94
CA PHE A 408 -8.10 15.24 1.47
C PHE A 408 -9.35 14.40 1.72
N CYS A 409 -9.84 14.38 2.96
CA CYS A 409 -11.07 13.65 3.29
C CYS A 409 -12.28 14.24 2.55
N LYS A 410 -12.32 15.55 2.33
CA LYS A 410 -13.42 16.19 1.58
C LYS A 410 -13.45 15.75 0.12
N VAL A 411 -12.30 15.71 -0.54
CA VAL A 411 -12.16 15.22 -1.92
C VAL A 411 -12.72 13.82 -2.06
N TYR A 412 -12.33 12.90 -1.17
CA TYR A 412 -12.89 11.55 -1.18
C TYR A 412 -14.39 11.51 -0.88
N SER A 413 -14.86 12.27 0.10
CA SER A 413 -16.29 12.31 0.45
C SER A 413 -17.19 12.87 -0.67
N GLU A 414 -16.65 13.72 -1.55
CA GLU A 414 -17.41 14.32 -2.65
C GLU A 414 -17.32 13.51 -3.94
N ASN A 415 -16.24 12.75 -4.16
CA ASN A 415 -16.00 12.02 -5.41
C ASN A 415 -16.23 10.50 -5.33
N ILE A 416 -16.29 9.89 -4.14
CA ILE A 416 -16.68 8.47 -4.01
C ILE A 416 -18.20 8.34 -4.18
N ARG A 417 -18.63 7.47 -5.10
CA ARG A 417 -20.06 7.16 -5.32
C ARG A 417 -20.63 6.16 -4.33
N ASN A 418 -19.79 5.26 -3.78
CA ASN A 418 -20.18 4.32 -2.73
C ASN A 418 -20.60 5.05 -1.44
N PRO A 419 -21.88 4.99 -1.03
CA PRO A 419 -22.39 5.81 0.08
C PRO A 419 -21.77 5.45 1.44
N HIS A 420 -21.41 4.18 1.65
CA HIS A 420 -20.85 3.75 2.93
C HIS A 420 -19.36 4.08 3.02
N LEU A 421 -18.59 3.88 1.95
CA LEU A 421 -17.18 4.29 1.91
C LEU A 421 -17.03 5.80 1.99
N LYS A 422 -17.91 6.57 1.34
CA LYS A 422 -17.99 8.02 1.53
C LYS A 422 -18.14 8.39 3.01
N SER A 423 -19.00 7.67 3.74
CA SER A 423 -19.26 7.93 5.17
C SER A 423 -17.99 7.82 6.03
N LEU A 424 -17.02 6.98 5.66
CA LEU A 424 -15.72 6.88 6.36
C LEU A 424 -15.05 8.26 6.49
N PHE A 425 -14.85 8.93 5.37
CA PHE A 425 -14.17 10.22 5.32
C PHE A 425 -14.97 11.31 6.03
N GLU A 426 -16.29 11.27 5.90
CA GLU A 426 -17.13 12.22 6.61
C GLU A 426 -17.11 12.01 8.13
N PHE A 427 -17.06 10.76 8.61
CA PHE A 427 -16.89 10.48 10.03
C PHE A 427 -15.52 10.97 10.54
N ILE A 428 -14.45 10.72 9.78
CA ILE A 428 -13.10 11.23 10.11
C ILE A 428 -13.11 12.76 10.20
N ILE A 429 -13.73 13.45 9.23
CA ILE A 429 -13.88 14.91 9.26
C ILE A 429 -14.60 15.37 10.51
N GLU A 430 -15.77 14.79 10.80
CA GLU A 430 -16.66 15.25 11.88
C GLU A 430 -16.09 14.98 13.27
N ASN A 431 -15.42 13.84 13.47
CA ASN A 431 -15.09 13.34 14.80
C ASN A 431 -13.59 13.39 15.13
N ILE A 432 -12.72 13.56 14.14
CA ILE A 432 -11.26 13.68 14.32
C ILE A 432 -10.81 15.06 13.87
N ILE A 433 -10.83 15.32 12.56
CA ILE A 433 -10.15 16.48 11.96
C ILE A 433 -10.74 17.80 12.44
N LYS A 434 -12.06 17.96 12.53
CA LYS A 434 -12.67 19.21 13.05
C LYS A 434 -12.25 19.51 14.48
N ALA A 435 -12.19 18.48 15.34
CA ALA A 435 -11.76 18.65 16.73
C ALA A 435 -10.28 19.05 16.81
N GLU A 436 -9.44 18.50 15.93
CA GLU A 436 -8.04 18.89 15.82
C GLU A 436 -7.85 20.31 15.28
N ILE A 437 -8.61 20.72 14.25
CA ILE A 437 -8.61 22.11 13.75
C ILE A 437 -8.98 23.07 14.90
N GLU A 438 -10.05 22.79 15.62
CA GLU A 438 -10.44 23.62 16.76
C GLU A 438 -9.35 23.68 17.83
N TYR A 439 -8.68 22.57 18.12
CA TYR A 439 -7.59 22.51 19.10
C TYR A 439 -6.39 23.35 18.64
N GLU A 440 -5.92 23.16 17.42
CA GLU A 440 -4.74 23.84 16.87
C GLU A 440 -4.96 25.35 16.74
N PHE A 441 -6.17 25.78 16.41
CA PHE A 441 -6.52 27.19 16.25
C PHE A 441 -6.88 27.88 17.57
N ARG A 442 -7.04 27.19 18.71
CA ARG A 442 -7.27 27.86 20.01
C ARG A 442 -6.10 28.73 20.47
N ASN A 443 -4.88 28.41 20.07
CA ASN A 443 -3.68 29.11 20.52
C ASN A 443 -3.25 30.22 19.54
N SER A 444 -2.82 31.35 20.09
CA SER A 444 -2.20 32.43 19.32
C SER A 444 -0.92 31.94 18.64
N GLY A 445 -0.68 32.39 17.41
CA GLY A 445 0.51 32.04 16.64
C GLY A 445 0.33 32.37 15.16
N ILE A 446 1.44 32.43 14.44
CA ILE A 446 1.49 32.67 13.00
C ILE A 446 1.18 31.40 12.21
N LEU A 447 0.58 31.52 11.03
CA LEU A 447 0.55 30.43 10.06
C LEU A 447 1.82 30.44 9.21
N GLN A 448 2.44 29.28 9.02
CA GLN A 448 3.56 29.19 8.09
C GLN A 448 3.03 29.27 6.65
N ALA A 449 3.80 29.92 5.78
CA ALA A 449 3.48 29.98 4.37
C ALA A 449 3.60 28.58 3.75
N GLU A 450 2.52 28.11 3.15
CA GLU A 450 2.45 26.82 2.47
C GLU A 450 2.03 27.05 1.02
N ASN A 451 2.74 26.47 0.05
CA ASN A 451 2.47 26.72 -1.38
C ASN A 451 1.07 26.28 -1.85
N ILE A 452 0.36 25.47 -1.07
CA ILE A 452 -1.00 25.02 -1.39
C ILE A 452 -2.08 25.91 -0.77
N LEU A 453 -1.72 26.72 0.23
CA LEU A 453 -2.61 27.61 0.94
C LEU A 453 -2.42 29.04 0.42
N GLU A 454 -3.52 29.76 0.28
CA GLU A 454 -3.53 31.20 0.01
C GLU A 454 -4.05 31.93 1.24
N PHE A 455 -3.38 33.01 1.64
CA PHE A 455 -3.78 33.82 2.79
C PHE A 455 -4.38 35.15 2.34
N LYS A 456 -5.48 35.55 2.98
CA LYS A 456 -6.19 36.81 2.72
C LYS A 456 -6.61 37.46 4.03
N SER A 457 -6.57 38.79 4.06
CA SER A 457 -6.95 39.59 5.23
C SER A 457 -8.43 39.43 5.58
N ALA A 458 -8.75 39.60 6.86
CA ALA A 458 -10.15 39.66 7.32
C ALA A 458 -10.94 40.78 6.62
N ASP A 459 -10.26 41.88 6.30
CA ASP A 459 -10.86 43.06 5.66
C ASP A 459 -11.39 42.75 4.26
N ASP A 460 -10.97 41.64 3.66
CA ASP A 460 -11.53 41.19 2.39
C ASP A 460 -12.97 40.71 2.49
N VAL A 461 -13.35 40.14 3.63
CA VAL A 461 -14.68 39.58 3.88
C VAL A 461 -15.63 40.62 4.47
N LEU A 462 -15.08 41.61 5.20
CA LEU A 462 -15.88 42.63 5.87
C LEU A 462 -16.76 43.43 4.88
N GLY A 463 -18.06 43.49 5.17
CA GLY A 463 -19.05 44.23 4.40
C GLY A 463 -20.24 43.39 3.94
N ASN A 464 -20.68 43.58 2.69
CA ASN A 464 -21.84 42.89 2.13
C ASN A 464 -21.42 41.51 1.56
N PRO A 465 -21.95 40.38 2.08
CA PRO A 465 -21.59 39.03 1.61
C PRO A 465 -21.73 38.82 0.10
N SER A 466 -22.73 39.45 -0.52
CA SER A 466 -22.94 39.39 -1.97
C SER A 466 -21.84 40.10 -2.75
N LYS A 467 -21.37 41.26 -2.26
CA LYS A 467 -20.24 41.95 -2.87
C LYS A 467 -18.95 41.14 -2.72
N PHE A 468 -18.73 40.52 -1.56
CA PHE A 468 -17.58 39.65 -1.34
C PHE A 468 -17.56 38.47 -2.31
N VAL A 469 -18.65 37.72 -2.42
CA VAL A 469 -18.74 36.56 -3.33
C VAL A 469 -18.45 36.97 -4.78
N LYS A 470 -19.16 37.98 -5.29
CA LYS A 470 -19.08 38.38 -6.70
C LYS A 470 -17.81 39.09 -7.10
N LYS A 471 -17.25 39.93 -6.23
CA LYS A 471 -16.12 40.79 -6.58
C LYS A 471 -14.77 40.27 -6.09
N LYS A 472 -14.74 39.40 -5.09
CA LYS A 472 -13.50 38.92 -4.48
C LYS A 472 -13.38 37.40 -4.58
N LEU A 473 -14.31 36.65 -3.97
CA LEU A 473 -14.17 35.21 -3.82
C LEU A 473 -14.14 34.47 -5.17
N VAL A 474 -15.21 34.61 -5.98
CA VAL A 474 -15.33 33.91 -7.26
C VAL A 474 -14.20 34.31 -8.24
N PRO A 475 -13.88 35.61 -8.43
CA PRO A 475 -12.74 36.00 -9.28
C PRO A 475 -11.40 35.43 -8.81
N THR A 476 -11.17 35.35 -7.49
CA THR A 476 -9.94 34.79 -6.93
C THR A 476 -9.85 33.28 -7.19
N ILE A 477 -10.97 32.56 -7.04
CA ILE A 477 -11.03 31.12 -7.36
C ILE A 477 -10.74 30.90 -8.84
N LYS A 478 -11.41 31.61 -9.75
CA LYS A 478 -11.18 31.48 -11.20
C LYS A 478 -9.71 31.71 -11.57
N LYS A 479 -9.06 32.72 -10.97
CA LYS A 479 -7.64 32.96 -11.15
C LYS A 479 -6.76 31.75 -10.77
N TYR A 480 -7.12 31.00 -9.72
CA TYR A 480 -6.36 29.81 -9.30
C TYR A 480 -6.71 28.54 -10.08
N LEU A 481 -7.89 28.48 -10.69
CA LEU A 481 -8.24 27.41 -11.63
C LEU A 481 -7.50 27.60 -12.97
N ASP A 482 -7.40 28.83 -13.47
CA ASP A 482 -6.82 29.17 -14.78
C ASP A 482 -5.30 29.43 -14.74
N GLY A 483 -4.71 29.56 -13.55
CA GLY A 483 -3.33 30.01 -13.36
C GLY A 483 -2.29 28.88 -13.27
N GLU A 484 -1.02 29.24 -13.48
CA GLU A 484 0.13 28.32 -13.30
C GLU A 484 0.36 27.92 -11.83
N VAL A 485 -0.12 28.74 -10.89
CA VAL A 485 0.01 28.52 -9.45
C VAL A 485 -1.31 27.98 -8.89
N GLN A 486 -1.38 26.67 -8.68
CA GLN A 486 -2.53 26.03 -8.08
C GLN A 486 -2.55 26.24 -6.56
N ARG A 487 -3.65 26.83 -6.07
CA ARG A 487 -4.00 26.92 -4.64
C ARG A 487 -5.27 26.12 -4.44
N HIS A 488 -5.35 25.32 -3.38
CA HIS A 488 -6.52 24.46 -3.12
C HIS A 488 -7.33 24.91 -1.90
N CYS A 489 -6.80 25.81 -1.09
CA CYS A 489 -7.51 26.43 0.02
C CYS A 489 -7.13 27.91 0.16
N ILE A 490 -8.13 28.78 0.31
CA ILE A 490 -7.95 30.19 0.63
C ILE A 490 -8.40 30.41 2.08
N ILE A 491 -7.51 30.92 2.92
CA ILE A 491 -7.78 31.21 4.33
C ILE A 491 -7.95 32.71 4.50
N TYR A 492 -9.16 33.14 4.83
CA TYR A 492 -9.47 34.52 5.18
C TYR A 492 -9.35 34.74 6.69
N GLY A 493 -8.73 35.85 7.06
CA GLY A 493 -8.39 36.19 8.45
C GLY A 493 -6.91 36.00 8.78
N ILE A 494 -6.05 36.00 7.75
CA ILE A 494 -4.59 35.93 7.88
C ILE A 494 -4.01 37.15 7.18
N GLU A 495 -3.25 37.96 7.92
CA GLU A 495 -2.63 39.18 7.39
C GLU A 495 -1.30 38.87 6.67
N ASP A 496 -0.76 39.85 5.93
CA ASP A 496 0.46 39.68 5.11
C ASP A 496 1.70 39.26 5.93
N ASN A 497 1.71 39.58 7.23
CA ASN A 497 2.75 39.16 8.17
C ASN A 497 2.48 37.78 8.82
N PHE A 498 1.49 37.04 8.31
CA PHE A 498 1.02 35.74 8.80
C PHE A 498 0.32 35.75 10.16
N ASP A 499 0.00 36.93 10.70
CA ASP A 499 -0.79 37.03 11.91
C ASP A 499 -2.25 36.64 11.65
N ILE A 500 -2.84 35.97 12.63
CA ILE A 500 -4.24 35.59 12.59
C ILE A 500 -5.10 36.76 13.10
N LYS A 501 -5.91 37.35 12.22
CA LYS A 501 -6.91 38.38 12.54
C LYS A 501 -8.30 37.81 12.23
N PRO A 502 -9.12 37.46 13.24
CA PRO A 502 -10.42 36.86 12.98
C PRO A 502 -11.42 37.87 12.39
N ILE A 503 -12.37 37.33 11.63
CA ILE A 503 -13.51 38.06 11.09
C ILE A 503 -14.60 38.10 12.16
N TYR A 504 -14.97 39.30 12.59
CA TYR A 504 -16.03 39.52 13.58
C TYR A 504 -17.40 39.72 12.91
N HIS A 505 -18.47 39.43 13.66
CA HIS A 505 -19.87 39.66 13.28
C HIS A 505 -20.38 38.90 12.04
N LEU A 506 -19.63 37.91 11.54
CA LEU A 506 -20.08 37.03 10.46
C LEU A 506 -20.91 35.87 11.04
N LYS A 507 -22.12 35.69 10.53
CA LYS A 507 -23.05 34.65 11.00
C LYS A 507 -23.03 33.41 10.11
N ASN A 508 -23.35 32.24 10.67
CA ASN A 508 -23.35 30.96 9.94
C ASN A 508 -24.31 30.93 8.74
N ASP A 509 -25.47 31.58 8.82
CA ASP A 509 -26.42 31.70 7.70
C ASP A 509 -25.82 32.47 6.52
N GLN A 510 -25.01 33.49 6.80
CA GLN A 510 -24.28 34.22 5.77
C GLN A 510 -23.20 33.35 5.12
N ILE A 511 -22.50 32.51 5.90
CA ILE A 511 -21.48 31.58 5.39
C ILE A 511 -22.11 30.54 4.46
N THR A 512 -23.19 29.90 4.89
CA THR A 512 -23.95 28.96 4.06
C THR A 512 -24.46 29.62 2.78
N TRP A 513 -24.94 30.87 2.87
CA TRP A 513 -25.36 31.63 1.70
C TRP A 513 -24.19 31.92 0.75
N MET A 514 -23.03 32.31 1.27
CA MET A 514 -21.83 32.56 0.47
C MET A 514 -21.34 31.30 -0.26
N GLU A 515 -21.29 30.16 0.44
CA GLU A 515 -20.94 28.87 -0.16
C GLU A 515 -21.91 28.51 -1.29
N LYS A 516 -23.22 28.62 -1.05
CA LYS A 516 -24.24 28.34 -2.06
C LYS A 516 -24.07 29.24 -3.29
N LYS A 517 -23.89 30.55 -3.10
CA LYS A 517 -23.72 31.49 -4.20
C LYS A 517 -22.41 31.31 -4.97
N ALA A 518 -21.31 30.97 -4.29
CA ALA A 518 -20.05 30.67 -4.96
C ALA A 518 -20.20 29.42 -5.86
N ASN A 519 -20.84 28.35 -5.37
CA ASN A 519 -21.11 27.16 -6.17
C ASN A 519 -22.08 27.41 -7.33
N GLU A 520 -23.09 28.28 -7.16
CA GLU A 520 -23.99 28.65 -8.26
C GLU A 520 -23.24 29.38 -9.39
N GLU A 521 -22.28 30.26 -9.06
CA GLU A 521 -21.50 31.04 -10.04
C GLU A 521 -20.32 30.25 -10.65
N LEU A 522 -19.97 29.10 -10.07
CA LEU A 522 -18.88 28.21 -10.49
C LEU A 522 -19.41 26.83 -10.94
N ASN A 523 -20.71 26.71 -11.22
CA ASN A 523 -21.36 25.45 -11.57
C ASN A 523 -20.85 24.81 -12.87
N GLU A 524 -20.30 25.62 -13.78
CA GLU A 524 -19.68 25.17 -15.04
C GLU A 524 -18.20 24.77 -14.84
N GLU A 525 -17.63 25.07 -13.69
CA GLU A 525 -16.26 24.69 -13.34
C GLU A 525 -16.27 23.30 -12.68
N ASN A 526 -15.24 22.48 -12.93
CA ASN A 526 -15.09 21.16 -12.28
C ASN A 526 -14.61 21.28 -10.81
N VAL A 527 -15.23 22.18 -10.04
CA VAL A 527 -14.88 22.47 -8.65
C VAL A 527 -16.14 22.69 -7.81
N LYS A 528 -16.12 22.17 -6.59
CA LYS A 528 -17.09 22.46 -5.55
C LYS A 528 -16.43 23.26 -4.45
N ILE A 529 -17.05 24.37 -4.08
CA ILE A 529 -16.58 25.24 -3.01
C ILE A 529 -17.17 24.78 -1.68
N HIS A 530 -16.30 24.64 -0.68
CA HIS A 530 -16.73 24.42 0.69
C HIS A 530 -16.08 25.43 1.63
N ILE A 531 -16.87 26.09 2.46
CA ILE A 531 -16.40 27.09 3.41
C ILE A 531 -16.49 26.51 4.82
N LEU A 532 -15.32 26.26 5.41
CA LEU A 532 -15.22 25.83 6.81
C LEU A 532 -14.99 27.06 7.71
N PRO A 533 -15.96 27.42 8.57
CA PRO A 533 -15.72 28.37 9.65
C PRO A 533 -14.87 27.74 10.76
N ILE A 534 -13.78 28.40 11.12
CA ILE A 534 -12.89 27.99 12.20
C ILE A 534 -12.97 29.03 13.32
N PRO A 535 -13.49 28.68 14.51
CA PRO A 535 -13.57 29.60 15.64
C PRO A 535 -12.20 30.08 16.11
N TYR A 536 -12.03 31.39 16.29
CA TYR A 536 -10.77 32.00 16.77
C TYR A 536 -11.04 33.32 17.51
N ASN A 537 -10.59 33.46 18.76
CA ASN A 537 -10.66 34.70 19.56
C ASN A 537 -11.99 35.50 19.43
N ASN A 538 -13.12 34.84 19.68
CA ASN A 538 -14.49 35.38 19.58
C ASN A 538 -14.95 35.81 18.17
N GLY A 539 -14.17 35.50 17.13
CA GLY A 539 -14.54 35.63 15.73
C GLY A 539 -14.30 34.34 14.95
N LEU A 540 -14.20 34.45 13.63
CA LEU A 540 -14.04 33.32 12.71
C LEU A 540 -12.88 33.53 11.74
N ILE A 541 -12.18 32.46 11.43
CA ILE A 541 -11.35 32.33 10.22
C ILE A 541 -12.19 31.54 9.21
N LEU A 542 -12.11 31.88 7.93
CA LEU A 542 -12.78 31.12 6.88
C LEU A 542 -11.76 30.37 6.04
N ALA A 543 -11.76 29.04 6.10
CA ALA A 543 -11.03 28.22 5.16
C ALA A 543 -11.97 27.87 3.98
N VAL A 544 -11.67 28.41 2.81
CA VAL A 544 -12.43 28.16 1.57
C VAL A 544 -11.69 27.13 0.73
N TYR A 545 -12.23 25.92 0.71
CA TYR A 545 -11.68 24.80 -0.03
C TYR A 545 -12.24 24.77 -1.46
N MET A 546 -11.34 24.58 -2.42
CA MET A 546 -11.64 24.30 -3.82
C MET A 546 -11.51 22.79 -4.02
N ILE A 547 -12.63 22.07 -3.93
CA ILE A 547 -12.69 20.62 -4.00
C ILE A 547 -12.87 20.24 -5.48
N PRO A 548 -11.88 19.63 -6.16
CA PRO A 548 -12.07 19.20 -7.52
C PRO A 548 -13.17 18.13 -7.62
N ILE A 549 -14.03 18.24 -8.62
CA ILE A 549 -15.11 17.29 -8.92
C ILE A 549 -14.80 16.64 -10.26
N TYR A 550 -14.76 15.30 -10.27
CA TYR A 550 -14.54 14.52 -11.47
C TYR A 550 -15.81 13.72 -11.78
N GLY A 551 -16.30 13.84 -13.02
CA GLY A 551 -17.57 13.27 -13.48
C GLY A 551 -17.52 11.78 -13.75
#